data_AF-A0A857VCZ2-F1
#
_entry.id   AF-A0A857VCZ2-F1
#
_cell.length_a   1.000
_cell.length_b   1.000
_cell.length_c   1.000
_cell.angle_alpha   90.00
_cell.angle_beta   90.00
_cell.angle_gamma   90.00
#
_symmetry.space_group_name_H-M   'P 1'
#
loop_
_entity.id
_entity.type
_entity.pdbx_description
1 polymer ?
#
loop_
_entity_poly.entity_id
_entity_poly.type
_entity_poly.pdbx_seq_one_letter_code
_entity_poly.pdbx_strand_id
1 'polypeptide(L)'
;MDKQSSAAYMQRIRDLTADYPRFEDGRVNYTDERVCFVLNCVVVSGDQVLLTKRSSEVIAYPELINGISGFIDNPNLSIKDIAYSELAEEVGISRQHIIRMKLSRPFVQIDQQLGREWHVVAILVELANTVTPRLNWENKSAAWFKLKAVPKMKLMPGFAETVGAALAMRHL
;
A
#
# COMPACT_ATOMS: atom_id res chain seq x y z
N MET A 1 -12.05 -8.24 -0.66
CA MET A 1 -13.34 -7.55 -0.86
C MET A 1 -13.66 -7.51 -2.35
N ASP A 2 -14.93 -7.64 -2.70
CA ASP A 2 -15.42 -7.51 -4.08
C ASP A 2 -15.57 -6.03 -4.50
N LYS A 3 -16.00 -5.80 -5.75
CA LYS A 3 -16.17 -4.46 -6.34
C LYS A 3 -17.19 -3.60 -5.59
N GLN A 4 -18.32 -4.19 -5.17
CA GLN A 4 -19.38 -3.46 -4.47
C GLN A 4 -18.93 -3.03 -3.07
N SER A 5 -18.31 -3.95 -2.33
CA SER A 5 -17.71 -3.69 -1.02
C SER A 5 -16.63 -2.62 -1.09
N SER A 6 -15.80 -2.63 -2.13
CA SER A 6 -14.77 -1.61 -2.36
C SER A 6 -15.37 -0.24 -2.66
N ALA A 7 -16.43 -0.17 -3.47
CA ALA A 7 -17.12 1.09 -3.75
C ALA A 7 -17.80 1.66 -2.50
N ALA A 8 -18.44 0.82 -1.69
CA ALA A 8 -19.04 1.22 -0.42
C ALA A 8 -17.97 1.73 0.57
N TYR A 9 -16.80 1.10 0.60
CA TYR A 9 -15.69 1.57 1.43
C TYR A 9 -15.15 2.93 0.95
N MET A 10 -15.02 3.15 -0.35
CA MET A 10 -14.65 4.47 -0.88
C MET A 10 -15.69 5.55 -0.55
N GLN A 11 -16.99 5.23 -0.56
CA GLN A 11 -18.01 6.17 -0.10
C GLN A 11 -17.83 6.49 1.38
N ARG A 12 -17.57 5.48 2.22
CA ARG A 12 -17.29 5.70 3.64
C ARG A 12 -16.06 6.60 3.85
N ILE A 13 -14.99 6.42 3.07
CA ILE A 13 -13.81 7.30 3.15
C ILE A 13 -14.20 8.73 2.77
N ARG A 14 -15.00 8.93 1.71
CA ARG A 14 -15.53 10.26 1.35
C ARG A 14 -16.27 10.92 2.50
N ASP A 15 -17.16 10.19 3.15
CA ASP A 15 -17.99 10.73 4.23
C ASP A 15 -17.14 11.07 5.47
N LEU A 16 -16.18 10.19 5.82
CA LEU A 16 -15.30 10.38 6.99
C LEU A 16 -14.22 11.44 6.81
N THR A 17 -13.92 11.83 5.57
CA THR A 17 -12.89 12.84 5.25
C THR A 17 -13.50 14.09 4.66
N ALA A 18 -14.83 14.28 4.77
CA ALA A 18 -15.55 15.39 4.15
C ALA A 18 -15.11 16.76 4.68
N ASP A 19 -14.70 16.83 5.94
CA ASP A 19 -14.22 18.01 6.66
C ASP A 19 -12.70 18.14 6.68
N TYR A 20 -11.96 17.16 6.14
CA TYR A 20 -10.50 17.18 6.10
C TYR A 20 -10.01 18.22 5.09
N PRO A 21 -8.85 18.86 5.34
CA PRO A 21 -8.24 19.78 4.38
C PRO A 21 -7.96 19.08 3.04
N ARG A 22 -7.89 19.88 1.97
CA ARG A 22 -7.58 19.42 0.62
C ARG A 22 -6.33 20.11 0.08
N PHE A 23 -5.55 19.39 -0.72
CA PHE A 23 -4.55 20.01 -1.58
C PHE A 23 -5.23 20.77 -2.73
N GLU A 24 -4.49 21.61 -3.46
CA GLU A 24 -5.01 22.38 -4.60
C GLU A 24 -5.61 21.49 -5.70
N ASP A 25 -5.10 20.27 -5.84
CA ASP A 25 -5.59 19.26 -6.80
C ASP A 25 -6.82 18.48 -6.30
N GLY A 26 -7.34 18.81 -5.11
CA GLY A 26 -8.53 18.22 -4.53
C GLY A 26 -8.31 16.91 -3.76
N ARG A 27 -7.07 16.41 -3.66
CA ARG A 27 -6.76 15.25 -2.81
C ARG A 27 -6.89 15.60 -1.33
N VAL A 28 -7.29 14.62 -0.52
CA VAL A 28 -7.33 14.72 0.95
C VAL A 28 -5.93 14.96 1.47
N ASN A 29 -5.76 16.03 2.23
CA ASN A 29 -4.51 16.33 2.90
C ASN A 29 -4.52 15.68 4.30
N TYR A 30 -3.81 14.56 4.45
CA TYR A 30 -3.68 13.85 5.74
C TYR A 30 -2.51 14.36 6.61
N THR A 31 -1.85 15.47 6.25
CA THR A 31 -0.59 15.90 6.89
C THR A 31 -0.71 16.03 8.40
N ASP A 32 -1.79 16.62 8.92
CA ASP A 32 -2.00 16.80 10.36
C ASP A 32 -3.15 15.94 10.91
N GLU A 33 -3.67 15.03 10.09
CA GLU A 33 -4.82 14.20 10.44
C GLU A 33 -4.40 12.94 11.20
N ARG A 34 -5.09 12.67 12.30
CA ARG A 34 -4.86 11.47 13.12
C ARG A 34 -5.29 10.20 12.38
N VAL A 35 -6.42 10.23 11.69
CA VAL A 35 -7.00 9.07 11.01
C VAL A 35 -6.66 9.16 9.53
N CYS A 36 -5.92 8.18 9.02
CA CYS A 36 -5.45 8.17 7.64
C CYS A 36 -5.88 6.88 6.95
N PHE A 37 -6.35 6.99 5.70
CA PHE A 37 -6.70 5.84 4.86
C PHE A 37 -5.56 5.54 3.91
N VAL A 38 -5.09 4.30 3.89
CA VAL A 38 -3.92 3.91 3.09
C VAL A 38 -4.14 2.56 2.43
N LEU A 39 -3.43 2.33 1.33
CA LEU A 39 -3.26 1.01 0.74
C LEU A 39 -1.81 0.56 0.89
N ASN A 40 -1.60 -0.75 0.95
CA ASN A 40 -0.26 -1.32 0.93
C ASN A 40 -0.25 -2.62 0.11
N CYS A 41 0.44 -2.55 -1.03
CA CYS A 41 0.59 -3.61 -2.00
C CYS A 41 1.71 -4.58 -1.60
N VAL A 42 1.34 -5.85 -1.49
CA VAL A 42 2.24 -6.99 -1.36
C VAL A 42 2.34 -7.63 -2.73
N VAL A 43 3.40 -7.27 -3.45
CA VAL A 43 3.65 -7.70 -4.83
C VAL A 43 4.43 -9.01 -4.82
N VAL A 44 3.88 -10.06 -5.42
CA VAL A 44 4.46 -11.40 -5.41
C VAL A 44 4.62 -11.97 -6.82
N SER A 45 5.62 -12.84 -6.97
CA SER A 45 5.85 -13.68 -8.14
C SER A 45 6.38 -15.03 -7.62
N GLY A 46 5.62 -16.11 -7.78
CA GLY A 46 5.99 -17.40 -7.20
C GLY A 46 6.10 -17.36 -5.67
N ASP A 47 7.25 -17.76 -5.12
CA ASP A 47 7.57 -17.72 -3.68
C ASP A 47 8.28 -16.42 -3.25
N GLN A 48 8.37 -15.43 -4.15
CA GLN A 48 9.05 -14.17 -3.92
C GLN A 48 8.07 -13.02 -3.72
N VAL A 49 8.50 -12.03 -2.94
CA VAL A 49 7.85 -10.74 -2.71
C VAL A 49 8.81 -9.62 -3.06
N LEU A 50 8.32 -8.60 -3.75
CA LEU A 50 9.06 -7.37 -3.98
C LEU A 50 8.93 -6.49 -2.74
N LEU A 51 10.07 -6.14 -2.14
CA LEU A 51 10.14 -5.24 -0.99
C LEU A 51 10.95 -4.01 -1.37
N THR A 52 10.53 -2.87 -0.84
CA THR A 52 11.25 -1.61 -0.94
C THR A 52 11.90 -1.29 0.39
N LYS A 53 13.02 -0.57 0.34
CA LYS A 53 13.58 0.14 1.48
C LYS A 53 13.34 1.62 1.25
N ARG A 54 12.60 2.23 2.18
CA ARG A 54 12.21 3.64 2.11
C ARG A 54 13.44 4.53 2.15
N SER A 55 13.39 5.64 1.41
CA SER A 55 14.41 6.69 1.40
C SER A 55 14.57 7.32 2.79
N SER A 56 15.67 8.02 3.04
CA SER A 56 15.83 8.85 4.24
C SER A 56 15.04 10.16 4.18
N GLU A 57 14.53 10.53 3.01
CA GLU A 57 13.82 11.79 2.75
C GLU A 57 12.31 11.72 3.04
N VAL A 58 11.75 10.51 3.20
CA VAL A 58 10.34 10.36 3.53
C VAL A 58 10.07 10.71 5.00
N ILE A 59 8.94 11.36 5.26
CA ILE A 59 8.56 11.79 6.61
C ILE A 59 8.27 10.57 7.51
N ALA A 60 7.48 9.62 7.02
CA ALA A 60 7.08 8.44 7.77
C ALA A 60 8.02 7.26 7.46
N TYR A 61 8.59 6.70 8.53
CA TYR A 61 9.36 5.45 8.52
C TYR A 61 10.58 5.44 7.57
N PRO A 62 11.48 6.44 7.63
CA PRO A 62 12.68 6.43 6.81
C PRO A 62 13.51 5.18 7.08
N GLU A 63 14.20 4.67 6.05
CA GLU A 63 15.13 3.53 6.15
C GLU A 63 14.50 2.17 6.52
N LEU A 64 13.17 2.05 6.66
CA LEU A 64 12.50 0.78 6.94
C LEU A 64 12.08 0.04 5.67
N ILE A 65 11.84 -1.27 5.81
CA ILE A 65 11.40 -2.15 4.72
C ILE A 65 9.86 -2.18 4.67
N ASN A 66 9.29 -2.03 3.48
CA ASN A 66 7.85 -2.03 3.27
C ASN A 66 7.47 -2.70 1.92
N GLY A 67 6.17 -2.78 1.65
CA GLY A 67 5.62 -2.95 0.31
C GLY A 67 5.52 -1.61 -0.43
N ILE A 68 4.69 -1.57 -1.47
CA ILE A 68 4.38 -0.36 -2.24
C ILE A 68 3.11 0.24 -1.63
N SER A 69 3.17 1.45 -1.09
CA SER A 69 2.10 1.95 -0.22
C SER A 69 1.81 3.41 -0.47
N GLY A 70 0.52 3.74 -0.54
CA GLY A 70 0.05 5.08 -0.81
C GLY A 70 -1.13 5.48 0.04
N PHE A 71 -1.40 6.77 0.11
CA PHE A 71 -2.62 7.28 0.71
C PHE A 71 -3.81 7.02 -0.20
N ILE A 72 -4.97 6.72 0.40
CA ILE A 72 -6.25 6.77 -0.29
C ILE A 72 -6.75 8.21 -0.16
N ASP A 73 -6.08 9.11 -0.89
CA ASP A 73 -6.26 10.56 -0.82
C ASP A 73 -7.10 11.13 -1.97
N ASN A 74 -7.26 10.40 -3.07
CA ASN A 74 -8.16 10.76 -4.14
C ASN A 74 -9.48 9.99 -4.04
N PRO A 75 -10.53 10.55 -3.41
CA PRO A 75 -11.80 9.85 -3.22
C PRO A 75 -12.55 9.53 -4.52
N ASN A 76 -12.14 10.11 -5.64
CA ASN A 76 -12.75 9.90 -6.95
C ASN A 76 -12.16 8.70 -7.70
N LEU A 77 -11.04 8.16 -7.22
CA LEU A 77 -10.41 6.97 -7.80
C LEU A 77 -10.85 5.71 -7.06
N SER A 78 -10.83 4.57 -7.76
CA SER A 78 -10.94 3.29 -7.08
C SER A 78 -9.62 2.95 -6.38
N ILE A 79 -9.69 2.14 -5.32
CA ILE A 79 -8.49 1.65 -4.61
C ILE A 79 -7.53 0.93 -5.58
N LYS A 80 -8.07 0.23 -6.59
CA LYS A 80 -7.25 -0.40 -7.63
C LYS A 80 -6.54 0.62 -8.50
N ASP A 81 -7.22 1.70 -8.88
CA ASP A 81 -6.60 2.74 -9.70
C ASP A 81 -5.47 3.44 -8.95
N ILE A 82 -5.65 3.75 -7.67
CA ILE A 82 -4.59 4.28 -6.80
C ILE A 82 -3.44 3.27 -6.73
N ALA A 83 -3.73 1.99 -6.44
CA ALA A 83 -2.69 0.95 -6.39
C ALA A 83 -1.91 0.82 -7.70
N TYR A 84 -2.56 0.96 -8.86
CA TYR A 84 -1.88 0.95 -10.15
C TYR A 84 -0.97 2.17 -10.34
N SER A 85 -1.38 3.35 -9.87
CA SER A 85 -0.53 4.55 -9.88
C SER A 85 0.70 4.35 -9.00
N GLU A 86 0.52 3.93 -7.74
CA GLU A 86 1.63 3.69 -6.80
C GLU A 86 2.63 2.64 -7.35
N LEU A 87 2.13 1.54 -7.90
CA LEU A 87 2.96 0.51 -8.54
C LEU A 87 3.77 1.04 -9.72
N ALA A 88 3.18 1.93 -10.53
CA ALA A 88 3.86 2.53 -11.68
C ALA A 88 4.89 3.59 -11.27
N GLU A 89 4.56 4.40 -10.25
CA GLU A 89 5.39 5.51 -9.77
C GLU A 89 6.55 5.02 -8.90
N GLU A 90 6.28 4.20 -7.89
CA GLU A 90 7.30 3.76 -6.91
C GLU A 90 8.25 2.69 -7.46
N VAL A 91 7.78 1.81 -8.34
CA VAL A 91 8.55 0.63 -8.79
C VAL A 91 8.46 0.32 -10.29
N GLY A 92 7.74 1.13 -11.08
CA GLY A 92 7.68 0.96 -12.54
C GLY A 92 6.83 -0.23 -13.02
N ILE A 93 5.99 -0.82 -12.16
CA ILE A 93 5.12 -1.94 -12.52
C ILE A 93 3.86 -1.41 -13.21
N SER A 94 3.77 -1.64 -14.53
CA SER A 94 2.55 -1.34 -15.29
C SER A 94 1.49 -2.44 -15.19
N ARG A 95 0.23 -2.08 -15.49
CA ARG A 95 -0.95 -2.98 -15.41
C ARG A 95 -0.78 -4.30 -16.15
N GLN A 96 -0.07 -4.29 -17.28
CA GLN A 96 0.12 -5.47 -18.13
C GLN A 96 0.93 -6.60 -17.47
N HIS A 97 1.73 -6.30 -16.45
CA HIS A 97 2.50 -7.32 -15.72
C HIS A 97 1.67 -8.05 -14.66
N ILE A 98 0.52 -7.48 -14.30
CA ILE A 98 -0.29 -7.90 -13.16
C ILE A 98 -1.32 -8.93 -13.64
N ILE A 99 -1.16 -10.18 -13.21
CA ILE A 99 -2.10 -11.27 -13.52
C ILE A 99 -3.29 -11.30 -12.56
N ARG A 100 -3.08 -10.81 -11.33
CA ARG A 100 -4.13 -10.80 -10.30
C ARG A 100 -3.94 -9.63 -9.34
N MET A 101 -5.05 -9.00 -8.98
CA MET A 101 -5.08 -7.97 -7.93
C MET A 101 -6.31 -8.16 -7.04
N LYS A 102 -6.07 -8.40 -5.76
CA LYS A 102 -7.11 -8.60 -4.73
C LYS A 102 -6.90 -7.67 -3.55
N LEU A 103 -8.00 -7.19 -2.99
CA LEU A 103 -8.03 -6.25 -1.87
C LEU A 103 -8.52 -6.97 -0.63
N SER A 104 -7.90 -6.77 0.53
CA SER A 104 -8.38 -7.28 1.81
C SER A 104 -9.67 -6.56 2.22
N ARG A 105 -10.29 -6.95 3.34
CA ARG A 105 -11.12 -5.99 4.10
C ARG A 105 -10.18 -4.99 4.79
N PRO A 106 -10.59 -3.73 5.02
CA PRO A 106 -9.75 -2.78 5.74
C PRO A 106 -9.55 -3.23 7.18
N PHE A 107 -8.38 -2.92 7.74
CA PHE A 107 -8.03 -3.15 9.14
C PHE A 107 -7.25 -1.95 9.67
N VAL A 108 -7.16 -1.83 11.00
CA VAL A 108 -6.62 -0.64 11.65
C VAL A 108 -5.28 -0.95 12.28
N GLN A 109 -4.29 -0.09 12.02
CA GLN A 109 -2.98 -0.13 12.67
C GLN A 109 -2.77 1.19 13.40
N ILE A 110 -2.55 1.12 14.72
CA ILE A 110 -2.35 2.31 15.55
C ILE A 110 -0.85 2.50 15.74
N ASP A 111 -0.32 3.64 15.27
CA ASP A 111 1.03 4.08 15.56
C ASP A 111 1.01 5.17 16.63
N GLN A 112 1.34 4.78 17.86
CA GLN A 112 1.38 5.70 18.99
C GLN A 112 2.54 6.70 18.90
N GLN A 113 3.64 6.35 18.23
CA GLN A 113 4.81 7.22 18.10
C GLN A 113 4.54 8.38 17.13
N LEU A 114 3.84 8.09 16.04
CA LEU A 114 3.39 9.10 15.07
C LEU A 114 2.06 9.75 15.46
N GLY A 115 1.36 9.22 16.47
CA GLY A 115 0.03 9.69 16.86
C GLY A 115 -1.02 9.43 15.79
N ARG A 116 -0.89 8.35 15.00
CA ARG A 116 -1.73 8.06 13.83
C ARG A 116 -2.47 6.73 13.93
N GLU A 117 -3.62 6.71 13.28
CA GLU A 117 -4.45 5.53 13.04
C GLU A 117 -4.52 5.27 11.53
N TRP A 118 -3.90 4.18 11.09
CA TRP A 118 -3.86 3.78 9.69
C TRP A 118 -4.98 2.79 9.39
N HIS A 119 -5.94 3.20 8.58
CA HIS A 119 -6.94 2.31 8.00
C HIS A 119 -6.39 1.70 6.72
N VAL A 120 -5.80 0.52 6.86
CA VAL A 120 -5.02 -0.15 5.82
C VAL A 120 -5.91 -1.06 4.98
N VAL A 121 -5.81 -0.93 3.67
CA VAL A 121 -6.24 -1.96 2.71
C VAL A 121 -5.00 -2.69 2.19
N ALA A 122 -4.81 -3.94 2.61
CA ALA A 122 -3.75 -4.78 2.05
C ALA A 122 -4.17 -5.24 0.64
N ILE A 123 -3.25 -5.14 -0.32
CA ILE A 123 -3.49 -5.52 -1.71
C ILE A 123 -2.52 -6.63 -2.09
N LEU A 124 -3.04 -7.79 -2.44
CA LEU A 124 -2.25 -8.83 -3.09
C LEU A 124 -2.15 -8.48 -4.59
N VAL A 125 -0.93 -8.34 -5.07
CA VAL A 125 -0.61 -8.13 -6.49
C VAL A 125 0.23 -9.30 -6.96
N GLU A 126 -0.30 -10.14 -7.84
CA GLU A 126 0.45 -11.28 -8.39
C GLU A 126 0.95 -10.92 -9.79
N LEU A 127 2.24 -11.15 -10.03
CA LEU A 127 2.88 -11.06 -11.34
C LEU A 127 3.18 -12.48 -11.85
N ALA A 128 3.18 -12.66 -13.16
CA ALA A 128 3.59 -13.92 -13.77
C ALA A 128 5.10 -14.18 -13.59
N ASN A 129 5.90 -13.12 -13.69
CA ASN A 129 7.35 -13.15 -13.55
C ASN A 129 7.81 -11.93 -12.75
N THR A 130 8.99 -12.03 -12.13
CA THR A 130 9.65 -10.90 -11.49
C THR A 130 10.00 -9.84 -12.53
N VAL A 131 9.96 -8.57 -12.12
CA VAL A 131 10.43 -7.44 -12.93
C VAL A 131 11.62 -6.76 -12.26
N THR A 132 12.43 -6.03 -13.03
CA THR A 132 13.41 -5.10 -12.48
C THR A 132 12.72 -3.82 -12.04
N PRO A 133 12.69 -3.48 -10.74
CA PRO A 133 12.02 -2.27 -10.24
C PRO A 133 12.73 -1.01 -10.73
N ARG A 134 11.96 0.03 -11.08
CA ARG A 134 12.46 1.39 -11.34
C ARG A 134 11.89 2.31 -10.26
N LEU A 135 12.77 2.85 -9.43
CA LEU A 135 12.38 3.61 -8.24
C LEU A 135 12.16 5.08 -8.52
N ASN A 136 11.24 5.68 -7.77
CA ASN A 136 11.17 7.12 -7.55
C ASN A 136 11.93 7.50 -6.25
N TRP A 137 11.83 8.77 -5.86
CA TRP A 137 12.54 9.33 -4.70
C TRP A 137 12.12 8.73 -3.35
N GLU A 138 10.93 8.15 -3.24
CA GLU A 138 10.40 7.62 -1.98
C GLU A 138 11.15 6.37 -1.49
N ASN A 139 11.79 5.66 -2.42
CA ASN A 139 12.47 4.40 -2.15
C ASN A 139 13.90 4.45 -2.65
N LYS A 140 14.84 4.06 -1.80
CA LYS A 140 16.27 4.04 -2.17
C LYS A 140 16.74 2.72 -2.75
N SER A 141 16.02 1.63 -2.50
CA SER A 141 16.32 0.32 -3.06
C SER A 141 15.07 -0.56 -3.08
N ALA A 142 14.98 -1.47 -4.03
CA ALA A 142 13.99 -2.54 -4.02
C ALA A 142 14.59 -3.84 -4.55
N ALA A 143 14.14 -4.96 -3.99
CA ALA A 143 14.60 -6.28 -4.38
C ALA A 143 13.52 -7.34 -4.13
N TRP A 144 13.64 -8.44 -4.88
CA TRP A 144 12.82 -9.62 -4.68
C TRP A 144 13.42 -10.50 -3.58
N PHE A 145 12.61 -10.83 -2.58
CA PHE A 145 12.99 -11.70 -1.47
C PHE A 145 12.09 -12.91 -1.40
N LYS A 146 12.59 -14.03 -0.89
CA LYS A 146 11.72 -15.17 -0.59
C LYS A 146 10.76 -14.80 0.54
N LEU A 147 9.48 -15.16 0.39
CA LEU A 147 8.43 -14.92 1.40
C LEU A 147 8.84 -15.42 2.80
N LYS A 148 9.51 -16.57 2.88
CA LYS A 148 10.01 -17.14 4.15
C LYS A 148 11.07 -16.29 4.87
N ALA A 149 11.70 -15.33 4.19
CA ALA A 149 12.70 -14.45 4.78
C ALA A 149 12.08 -13.19 5.42
N VAL A 150 10.87 -12.79 4.99
CA VAL A 150 10.16 -11.57 5.41
C VAL A 150 10.06 -11.45 6.93
N PRO A 151 9.67 -12.50 7.70
CA PRO A 151 9.52 -12.38 9.16
C PRO A 151 10.82 -12.07 9.92
N LYS A 152 11.99 -12.17 9.28
CA LYS A 152 13.31 -11.92 9.88
C LYS A 152 13.87 -10.54 9.55
N MET A 153 13.14 -9.73 8.78
CA MET A 153 13.59 -8.44 8.31
C MET A 153 13.15 -7.30 9.24
N LYS A 154 13.84 -6.16 9.14
CA LYS A 154 13.46 -4.92 9.83
C LYS A 154 12.32 -4.23 9.07
N LEU A 155 11.13 -4.78 9.20
CA LEU A 155 9.93 -4.26 8.55
C LEU A 155 9.43 -2.98 9.23
N MET A 156 8.75 -2.13 8.48
CA MET A 156 7.92 -1.06 9.00
C MET A 156 6.89 -1.61 10.00
N PRO A 157 6.54 -0.88 11.08
CA PRO A 157 5.45 -1.26 11.97
C PRO A 157 4.19 -1.65 11.18
N GLY A 158 3.55 -2.75 11.57
CA GLY A 158 2.33 -3.25 10.92
C GLY A 158 2.53 -3.98 9.58
N PHE A 159 3.67 -3.87 8.90
CA PHE A 159 3.80 -4.46 7.56
C PHE A 159 3.75 -6.00 7.56
N ALA A 160 4.20 -6.67 8.62
CA ALA A 160 4.06 -8.13 8.74
C ALA A 160 2.57 -8.58 8.73
N GLU A 161 1.69 -7.83 9.38
CA GLU A 161 0.25 -8.06 9.37
C GLU A 161 -0.33 -7.86 7.97
N THR A 162 0.08 -6.79 7.28
CA THR A 162 -0.28 -6.52 5.88
C THR A 162 0.10 -7.67 4.96
N VAL A 163 1.31 -8.23 5.10
CA VAL A 163 1.74 -9.42 4.35
C VAL A 163 0.82 -10.61 4.63
N GLY A 164 0.49 -10.87 5.90
CA GLY A 164 -0.44 -11.92 6.29
C GLY A 164 -1.83 -11.75 5.63
N ALA A 165 -2.41 -10.55 5.74
CA ALA A 165 -3.71 -10.22 5.15
C ALA A 165 -3.71 -10.36 3.62
N ALA A 166 -2.63 -9.95 2.94
CA ALA A 166 -2.52 -10.10 1.50
C ALA A 166 -2.40 -11.57 1.07
N LEU A 167 -1.51 -12.34 1.69
CA LEU A 167 -1.27 -13.74 1.33
C LEU A 167 -2.46 -14.65 1.64
N ALA A 168 -3.25 -14.33 2.66
CA ALA A 168 -4.50 -15.05 2.94
C ALA A 168 -5.46 -15.03 1.73
N MET A 169 -5.40 -14.01 0.88
CA MET A 169 -6.23 -13.90 -0.32
C MET A 169 -5.73 -14.72 -1.52
N ARG A 170 -4.50 -15.25 -1.45
CA ARG A 170 -3.88 -15.99 -2.56
C ARG A 170 -4.60 -17.31 -2.82
N HIS A 171 -5.10 -17.94 -1.76
CA HIS A 171 -5.83 -19.21 -1.78
C HIS A 171 -7.35 -19.07 -1.92
N LEU A 172 -7.85 -17.83 -1.90
CA LEU A 172 -9.23 -17.49 -2.25
C LEU A 172 -9.38 -17.33 -3.77
#